data_AF-A0A453EAE6-F1
#
_entry.id   AF-A0A453EAE6-F1
#
_cell.length_a   1.000
_cell.length_b   1.000
_cell.length_c   1.000
_cell.angle_alpha   90.00
_cell.angle_beta   90.00
_cell.angle_gamma   90.00
#
_symmetry.space_group_name_H-M   'P 1'
#
loop_
_entity.id
_entity.type
_entity.pdbx_description
1 polymer ?
#
loop_
_entity_poly.entity_id
_entity_poly.type
_entity_poly.pdbx_seq_one_letter_code
_entity_poly.pdbx_strand_id
1 'polypeptide(L)'
;MDGGQSPRPQQHHRMPEREGNNNHDIEGMDGAAEGDWWQNSSSNALLRYDDRGSICEPLMRKRTINTTSQIAIVGANICPIESLDYEVVENNLFKQDWRSRKKKHIFQYIIMKWTLVLLIGLLTGLVGFFNNLAVENIAGLKLLITSDLMLKERYFTAFLAYGGSNLVLAAAAAAICAYIAPAAAGSGIPEVKAYLNGVDAYSILAPSTLFVKIFGSILGVSAGFVLGKEGPMVHTGACIANLLGQGGSRKYHLTCNWLRYFKNDRDRRDLITCGCAAGVAAAFRAPVGGVLFALEEAASWWRSALLWRAFFTTAVVAVVLRTLIEFCRSGKCGLFGQGGLIMFDLSSTVATYSSPDLLAIILLGIIGGIFGGLFNFLLDKILRIYSIINE
;
A
#
# COMPACT_ATOMS: atom_id res chain seq x y z
N MET A 1 28.64 30.52 -55.09
CA MET A 1 27.18 30.67 -54.85
C MET A 1 26.94 30.30 -53.40
N ASP A 2 26.94 31.34 -52.57
CA ASP A 2 26.03 31.65 -51.46
C ASP A 2 25.20 30.50 -50.85
N GLY A 3 25.02 30.41 -49.53
CA GLY A 3 25.52 31.28 -48.46
C GLY A 3 24.98 30.82 -47.11
N GLY A 4 25.73 31.03 -46.02
CA GLY A 4 25.37 30.48 -44.70
C GLY A 4 24.28 31.28 -43.99
N GLN A 5 23.27 30.60 -43.46
CA GLN A 5 22.33 31.14 -42.45
C GLN A 5 21.99 30.12 -41.37
N SER A 6 21.82 30.59 -40.14
CA SER A 6 21.47 29.80 -38.96
C SER A 6 19.94 29.71 -38.77
N PRO A 7 19.41 28.56 -38.29
CA PRO A 7 18.00 28.48 -37.88
C PRO A 7 17.71 29.36 -36.66
N ARG A 8 16.61 30.11 -36.70
CA ARG A 8 16.06 30.85 -35.55
C ARG A 8 15.22 29.91 -34.66
N PRO A 9 15.11 30.17 -33.34
CA PRO A 9 14.30 29.34 -32.44
C PRO A 9 12.79 29.47 -32.72
N GLN A 10 12.04 28.40 -32.43
CA GLN A 10 10.59 28.36 -32.55
C GLN A 10 9.89 29.15 -31.44
N GLN A 11 8.70 29.66 -31.73
CA GLN A 11 7.91 30.48 -30.81
C GLN A 11 7.12 29.61 -29.81
N HIS A 12 7.14 29.98 -28.53
CA HIS A 12 6.17 29.48 -27.56
C HIS A 12 4.86 30.25 -27.67
N HIS A 13 3.74 29.54 -27.82
CA HIS A 13 2.41 30.13 -27.62
C HIS A 13 2.25 30.62 -26.17
N ARG A 14 1.82 31.89 -26.02
CA ARG A 14 1.36 32.47 -24.76
C ARG A 14 -0.17 32.55 -24.81
N MET A 15 -0.86 32.06 -23.79
CA MET A 15 -2.32 32.25 -23.68
C MET A 15 -2.65 33.70 -23.27
N PRO A 16 -3.85 34.23 -23.61
CA PRO A 16 -4.23 35.60 -23.26
C PRO A 16 -4.58 35.74 -21.78
N GLU A 17 -4.18 36.87 -21.19
CA GLU A 17 -4.72 37.32 -19.90
C GLU A 17 -6.16 37.86 -20.11
N ARG A 18 -7.05 37.61 -19.14
CA ARG A 18 -8.41 38.19 -19.13
C ARG A 18 -8.42 39.40 -18.20
N GLU A 19 -8.38 40.59 -18.77
CA GLU A 19 -8.76 41.81 -18.05
C GLU A 19 -10.26 41.79 -17.75
N GLY A 20 -10.63 41.89 -16.47
CA GLY A 20 -12.00 41.94 -16.00
C GLY A 20 -12.35 43.32 -15.47
N ASN A 21 -12.52 44.30 -16.36
CA ASN A 21 -13.03 45.61 -15.99
C ASN A 21 -14.54 45.54 -15.71
N ASN A 22 -14.98 46.07 -14.57
CA ASN A 22 -16.40 46.36 -14.28
C ASN A 22 -16.49 47.32 -13.07
N ASN A 23 -16.50 48.62 -13.34
CA ASN A 23 -17.08 49.59 -12.40
C ASN A 23 -18.61 49.51 -12.51
N HIS A 24 -19.31 49.45 -11.38
CA HIS A 24 -20.70 49.91 -11.27
C HIS A 24 -20.99 50.28 -9.81
N ASP A 25 -20.87 51.57 -9.51
CA ASP A 25 -21.56 52.18 -8.37
C ASP A 25 -23.06 52.30 -8.71
N ILE A 26 -23.92 52.18 -7.69
CA ILE A 26 -25.23 52.86 -7.59
C ILE A 26 -25.69 52.82 -6.12
N GLU A 27 -26.38 53.88 -5.76
CA GLU A 27 -27.02 54.22 -4.48
C GLU A 27 -27.83 53.06 -3.84
N GLY A 28 -28.11 53.01 -2.54
CA GLY A 28 -28.04 54.07 -1.50
C GLY A 28 -29.45 54.36 -0.97
N MET A 29 -29.73 54.03 0.30
CA MET A 29 -31.08 54.22 0.89
C MET A 29 -31.00 54.31 2.43
N ASP A 30 -31.53 55.40 3.00
CA ASP A 30 -31.46 55.76 4.42
C ASP A 30 -32.73 55.42 5.24
N GLY A 31 -32.59 55.38 6.58
CA GLY A 31 -33.66 55.28 7.58
C GLY A 31 -33.21 54.44 8.80
N ALA A 32 -32.80 55.03 9.94
CA ALA A 32 -33.63 55.63 11.00
C ALA A 32 -34.64 54.63 11.61
N ALA A 33 -34.72 54.37 12.92
CA ALA A 33 -33.91 54.75 14.11
C ALA A 33 -34.11 53.64 15.20
N GLU A 34 -33.84 53.71 16.51
CA GLU A 34 -33.41 54.76 17.47
C GLU A 34 -32.88 54.05 18.76
N GLY A 35 -32.39 54.80 19.77
CA GLY A 35 -32.39 54.35 21.18
C GLY A 35 -31.03 53.94 21.79
N ASP A 36 -30.43 54.84 22.57
CA ASP A 36 -29.15 54.64 23.28
C ASP A 36 -29.37 54.15 24.73
N TRP A 37 -28.61 53.13 25.19
CA TRP A 37 -28.49 52.75 26.61
C TRP A 37 -27.10 52.19 26.91
N TRP A 38 -26.46 52.71 27.96
CA TRP A 38 -25.01 52.60 28.17
C TRP A 38 -24.56 51.49 29.14
N GLN A 39 -23.31 51.08 28.92
CA GLN A 39 -22.25 50.79 29.91
C GLN A 39 -22.09 49.40 30.56
N ASN A 40 -20.79 49.03 30.59
CA ASN A 40 -20.05 48.17 31.51
C ASN A 40 -20.02 46.63 31.27
N SER A 41 -18.83 45.99 31.21
CA SER A 41 -17.48 46.59 31.06
C SER A 41 -16.41 45.62 30.52
N SER A 42 -15.63 46.14 29.56
CA SER A 42 -14.18 46.00 29.40
C SER A 42 -13.47 44.65 29.67
N SER A 43 -12.87 44.09 28.62
CA SER A 43 -11.50 43.51 28.67
C SER A 43 -10.88 43.39 27.27
N ASN A 44 -10.17 44.43 26.83
CA ASN A 44 -9.45 44.42 25.54
C ASN A 44 -8.19 43.53 25.62
N ALA A 45 -8.17 42.42 24.89
CA ALA A 45 -6.95 41.66 24.61
C ALA A 45 -6.24 42.27 23.39
N LEU A 46 -5.33 43.21 23.64
CA LEU A 46 -4.59 43.99 22.63
C LEU A 46 -3.85 43.11 21.60
N LEU A 47 -4.14 43.36 20.31
CA LEU A 47 -3.21 43.05 19.22
C LEU A 47 -1.99 43.99 19.32
N ARG A 48 -0.92 43.51 19.95
CA ARG A 48 0.35 44.23 20.04
C ARG A 48 1.28 43.80 18.90
N TYR A 49 1.22 44.53 17.78
CA TYR A 49 2.28 44.48 16.78
C TYR A 49 3.52 45.15 17.37
N ASP A 50 4.68 44.48 17.30
CA ASP A 50 5.97 45.03 17.75
C ASP A 50 6.86 45.28 16.54
N ASP A 51 7.57 46.41 16.52
CA ASP A 51 8.07 47.06 15.30
C ASP A 51 9.43 46.50 14.82
N ARG A 52 9.65 45.21 15.11
CA ARG A 52 10.80 44.41 14.68
C ARG A 52 10.32 43.00 14.36
N GLY A 53 10.33 42.63 13.06
CA GLY A 53 9.75 41.39 12.54
C GLY A 53 10.41 40.09 13.04
N SER A 54 10.12 39.71 14.28
CA SER A 54 10.65 38.52 14.96
C SER A 54 9.53 37.84 15.76
N ILE A 55 9.05 36.69 15.28
CA ILE A 55 8.03 35.89 15.99
C ILE A 55 8.71 35.13 17.14
N CYS A 56 8.70 35.72 18.34
CA CYS A 56 9.48 35.23 19.48
C CYS A 56 8.81 34.12 20.32
N GLU A 57 7.53 33.78 20.08
CA GLU A 57 6.85 32.71 20.82
C GLU A 57 6.31 31.58 19.92
N PRO A 58 6.55 30.30 20.26
CA PRO A 58 5.91 29.18 19.59
C PRO A 58 4.47 29.02 20.10
N LEU A 59 3.48 29.31 19.25
CA LEU A 59 2.03 29.23 19.53
C LEU A 59 1.48 27.82 19.87
N MET A 60 2.34 26.85 20.18
CA MET A 60 1.99 25.49 20.61
C MET A 60 1.59 25.43 22.09
N ARG A 61 0.53 26.17 22.46
CA ARG A 61 -0.18 25.94 23.73
C ARG A 61 -0.71 24.51 23.71
N LYS A 62 -0.13 23.61 24.51
CA LYS A 62 -0.53 22.18 24.60
C LYS A 62 -1.98 22.06 25.09
N ARG A 63 -2.94 22.11 24.16
CA ARG A 63 -4.34 21.77 24.40
C ARG A 63 -4.48 20.26 24.18
N THR A 64 -4.50 19.49 25.26
CA THR A 64 -4.74 18.03 25.25
C THR A 64 -6.22 17.73 25.03
N ILE A 65 -6.73 18.15 23.88
CA ILE A 65 -8.07 17.87 23.35
C ILE A 65 -7.84 17.43 21.90
N ASN A 66 -8.55 16.41 21.44
CA ASN A 66 -8.40 15.88 20.08
C ASN A 66 -8.86 16.91 19.05
N THR A 67 -7.93 17.72 18.53
CA THR A 67 -8.17 18.58 17.37
C THR A 67 -8.04 17.78 16.07
N THR A 68 -8.94 16.82 15.89
CA THR A 68 -9.51 16.59 14.55
C THR A 68 -10.18 17.89 14.09
N SER A 69 -10.12 18.21 12.81
CA SER A 69 -10.67 19.45 12.22
C SER A 69 -12.20 19.40 12.11
N GLN A 70 -12.87 19.30 13.26
CA GLN A 70 -14.31 19.07 13.37
C GLN A 70 -15.09 20.38 13.47
N ILE A 71 -15.54 20.86 12.31
CA ILE A 71 -16.91 21.39 12.22
C ILE A 71 -17.82 20.16 12.16
N ALA A 72 -18.00 19.49 13.31
CA ALA A 72 -18.89 18.35 13.39
C ALA A 72 -20.34 18.83 13.28
N ILE A 73 -20.98 18.56 12.14
CA ILE A 73 -22.41 18.80 11.96
C ILE A 73 -23.14 17.91 12.97
N VAL A 74 -23.80 18.53 13.95
CA VAL A 74 -24.51 17.80 15.02
C VAL A 74 -25.64 17.00 14.39
N GLY A 75 -25.54 15.66 14.47
CA GLY A 75 -26.47 14.73 13.83
C GLY A 75 -25.93 14.03 12.57
N ALA A 76 -24.75 14.39 12.06
CA ALA A 76 -24.09 13.63 10.99
C ALA A 76 -23.44 12.35 11.54
N ASN A 77 -23.75 11.19 10.94
CA ASN A 77 -23.00 9.96 11.18
C ASN A 77 -21.57 10.14 10.66
N ILE A 78 -20.59 9.98 11.55
CA ILE A 78 -19.17 10.13 11.22
C ILE A 78 -18.76 8.97 10.30
N CYS A 79 -18.37 9.29 9.06
CA CYS A 79 -17.81 8.29 8.15
C CYS A 79 -16.46 7.80 8.70
N PRO A 80 -16.23 6.48 8.86
CA PRO A 80 -14.95 5.94 9.33
C PRO A 80 -13.87 5.86 8.23
N ILE A 81 -14.07 6.61 7.14
CA ILE A 81 -13.26 6.62 5.92
C ILE A 81 -12.94 8.08 5.58
N GLU A 82 -11.64 8.39 5.56
CA GLU A 82 -11.10 9.75 5.35
C GLU A 82 -10.27 9.82 4.05
N SER A 83 -9.95 11.02 3.59
CA SER A 83 -9.08 11.27 2.43
C SER A 83 -7.63 11.55 2.81
N LEU A 84 -6.67 11.14 1.97
CA LEU A 84 -5.23 11.37 2.15
C LEU A 84 -4.71 12.58 1.37
N ASP A 85 -4.03 13.49 2.08
CA ASP A 85 -3.40 14.68 1.51
C ASP A 85 -2.14 14.35 0.69
N TYR A 86 -2.33 13.95 -0.57
CA TYR A 86 -1.24 13.66 -1.50
C TYR A 86 -0.70 14.89 -2.23
N GLU A 87 -1.49 15.96 -2.30
CA GLU A 87 -1.04 17.27 -2.77
C GLU A 87 -0.27 18.01 -1.66
N VAL A 88 0.75 18.79 -2.05
CA VAL A 88 1.55 19.55 -1.09
C VAL A 88 1.03 20.98 -1.08
N VAL A 89 0.33 21.34 -0.01
CA VAL A 89 -0.18 22.70 0.19
C VAL A 89 1.00 23.68 0.30
N GLU A 90 1.27 24.44 -0.76
CA GLU A 90 2.43 25.34 -0.85
C GLU A 90 2.27 26.65 -0.06
N ASN A 91 1.94 26.55 1.23
CA ASN A 91 1.80 27.68 2.13
C ASN A 91 3.16 28.36 2.45
N ASN A 92 3.09 29.54 3.05
CA ASN A 92 4.28 30.33 3.38
C ASN A 92 5.23 29.61 4.35
N LEU A 93 4.71 28.77 5.25
CA LEU A 93 5.52 27.97 6.18
C LEU A 93 6.33 26.90 5.44
N PHE A 94 5.72 26.17 4.49
CA PHE A 94 6.42 25.22 3.62
C PHE A 94 7.48 25.92 2.78
N LYS A 95 7.15 27.08 2.20
CA LYS A 95 8.09 27.92 1.42
C LYS A 95 9.22 28.51 2.30
N GLN A 96 9.02 28.68 3.60
CA GLN A 96 10.05 29.12 4.54
C GLN A 96 10.95 27.95 4.99
N ASP A 97 10.36 26.82 5.38
CA ASP A 97 11.08 25.58 5.71
C ASP A 97 11.97 25.14 4.54
N TRP A 98 11.42 25.10 3.32
CA TRP A 98 12.17 24.74 2.11
C TRP A 98 13.38 25.66 1.85
N ARG A 99 13.23 26.98 2.03
CA ARG A 99 14.35 27.94 1.96
C ARG A 99 15.37 27.77 3.08
N SER A 100 14.96 27.30 4.27
CA SER A 100 15.87 27.06 5.40
C SER A 100 16.71 25.77 5.26
N ARG A 101 16.29 24.82 4.41
CA ARG A 101 16.93 23.50 4.27
C ARG A 101 18.31 23.58 3.61
N LYS A 102 19.35 23.71 4.45
CA LYS A 102 20.76 23.57 4.08
C LYS A 102 21.00 22.26 3.30
N LYS A 103 21.91 22.28 2.31
CA LYS A 103 22.25 21.12 1.45
C LYS A 103 22.43 19.78 2.21
N LYS A 104 22.99 19.82 3.43
CA LYS A 104 23.14 18.64 4.31
C LYS A 104 21.81 17.94 4.63
N HIS A 105 20.73 18.68 4.90
CA HIS A 105 19.41 18.11 5.21
C HIS A 105 18.74 17.52 3.97
N ILE A 106 18.93 18.13 2.80
CA ILE A 106 18.44 17.60 1.52
C ILE A 106 19.14 16.27 1.19
N PHE A 107 20.47 16.22 1.34
CA PHE A 107 21.26 15.00 1.14
C PHE A 107 20.87 13.89 2.14
N GLN A 108 20.69 14.23 3.41
CA GLN A 108 20.20 13.29 4.43
C GLN A 108 18.81 12.74 4.06
N TYR A 109 17.86 13.59 3.66
CA TYR A 109 16.52 13.17 3.24
C TYR A 109 16.56 12.25 2.00
N ILE A 110 17.45 12.49 1.04
CA ILE A 110 17.65 11.61 -0.13
C ILE A 110 18.20 10.25 0.29
N ILE A 111 19.32 10.19 1.03
CA ILE A 111 19.89 8.92 1.54
C ILE A 111 18.82 8.11 2.26
N MET A 112 18.01 8.78 3.07
CA MET A 112 17.12 8.10 3.98
C MET A 112 15.82 7.64 3.34
N LYS A 113 15.45 8.17 2.16
CA LYS A 113 14.52 7.48 1.26
C LYS A 113 15.10 6.17 0.77
N TRP A 114 16.35 6.15 0.31
CA TRP A 114 16.98 4.92 -0.18
C TRP A 114 17.20 3.87 0.91
N THR A 115 17.51 4.25 2.16
CA THR A 115 17.62 3.27 3.26
C THR A 115 16.27 2.69 3.68
N LEU A 116 15.19 3.48 3.70
CA LEU A 116 13.83 2.97 3.95
C LEU A 116 13.38 2.02 2.83
N VAL A 117 13.65 2.37 1.57
CA VAL A 117 13.36 1.54 0.39
C VAL A 117 14.16 0.23 0.41
N LEU A 118 15.44 0.25 0.80
CA LEU A 118 16.25 -0.95 1.05
C LEU A 118 15.63 -1.83 2.14
N LEU A 119 15.25 -1.23 3.27
CA LEU A 119 14.69 -1.95 4.42
C LEU A 119 13.32 -2.57 4.11
N ILE A 120 12.47 -1.90 3.33
CA ILE A 120 11.21 -2.46 2.81
C ILE A 120 11.49 -3.71 1.98
N GLY A 121 12.44 -3.64 1.03
CA GLY A 121 12.80 -4.78 0.19
C GLY A 121 13.35 -5.96 1.01
N LEU A 122 14.25 -5.68 1.96
CA LEU A 122 14.85 -6.71 2.82
C LEU A 122 13.82 -7.39 3.73
N LEU A 123 12.95 -6.62 4.41
CA LEU A 123 11.91 -7.19 5.27
C LEU A 123 10.82 -7.92 4.48
N THR A 124 10.40 -7.39 3.31
CA THR A 124 9.38 -8.05 2.49
C THR A 124 9.92 -9.35 1.86
N GLY A 125 11.20 -9.37 1.46
CA GLY A 125 11.89 -10.58 1.02
C GLY A 125 12.01 -11.64 2.13
N LEU A 126 12.36 -11.24 3.35
CA LEU A 126 12.40 -12.14 4.52
C LEU A 126 11.02 -12.71 4.88
N VAL A 127 9.96 -11.89 4.86
CA VAL A 127 8.60 -12.34 5.16
C VAL A 127 8.04 -13.23 4.05
N GLY A 128 8.30 -12.91 2.78
CA GLY A 128 7.94 -13.79 1.64
C GLY A 128 8.67 -15.12 1.69
N PHE A 129 9.97 -15.11 2.04
CA PHE A 129 10.75 -16.32 2.28
C PHE A 129 10.15 -17.16 3.41
N PHE A 130 9.86 -16.55 4.56
CA PHE A 130 9.26 -17.22 5.72
C PHE A 130 7.87 -17.81 5.41
N ASN A 131 7.01 -17.09 4.67
CA ASN A 131 5.69 -17.57 4.25
C ASN A 131 5.83 -18.82 3.37
N ASN A 132 6.69 -18.79 2.34
CA ASN A 132 6.97 -19.96 1.50
C ASN A 132 7.52 -21.13 2.35
N LEU A 133 8.51 -20.88 3.22
CA LEU A 133 9.14 -21.89 4.08
C LEU A 133 8.15 -22.56 5.05
N ALA A 134 7.21 -21.79 5.62
CA ALA A 134 6.19 -22.29 6.52
C ALA A 134 5.14 -23.11 5.77
N VAL A 135 4.62 -22.61 4.64
CA VAL A 135 3.62 -23.32 3.83
C VAL A 135 4.19 -24.64 3.28
N GLU A 136 5.39 -24.64 2.73
CA GLU A 136 6.01 -25.85 2.18
C GLU A 136 6.23 -26.93 3.24
N ASN A 137 6.68 -26.56 4.45
CA ASN A 137 6.88 -27.53 5.53
C ASN A 137 5.56 -28.03 6.14
N ILE A 138 4.56 -27.16 6.38
CA ILE A 138 3.28 -27.58 6.97
C ILE A 138 2.47 -28.42 5.98
N ALA A 139 2.32 -27.96 4.74
CA ALA A 139 1.60 -28.70 3.70
C ALA A 139 2.35 -30.01 3.33
N GLY A 140 3.67 -29.96 3.23
CA GLY A 140 4.52 -31.13 2.96
C GLY A 140 4.41 -32.19 4.05
N LEU A 141 4.53 -31.82 5.33
CA LEU A 141 4.39 -32.75 6.46
C LEU A 141 2.99 -33.40 6.50
N LYS A 142 1.93 -32.63 6.26
CA LYS A 142 0.55 -33.13 6.13
C LYS A 142 0.45 -34.19 5.02
N LEU A 143 1.00 -33.89 3.85
CA LEU A 143 0.96 -34.79 2.69
C LEU A 143 1.83 -36.05 2.90
N LEU A 144 2.99 -35.94 3.55
CA LEU A 144 3.81 -37.11 3.92
C LEU A 144 3.07 -38.05 4.87
N ILE A 145 2.47 -37.54 5.95
CA ILE A 145 1.69 -38.36 6.90
C ILE A 145 0.50 -39.03 6.19
N THR A 146 -0.19 -38.29 5.32
CA THR A 146 -1.30 -38.84 4.53
C THR A 146 -0.82 -39.95 3.59
N SER A 147 0.32 -39.74 2.91
CA SER A 147 0.92 -40.70 1.97
C SER A 147 1.39 -41.98 2.68
N ASP A 148 2.09 -41.86 3.80
CA ASP A 148 2.54 -42.99 4.62
C ASP A 148 1.36 -43.87 5.09
N LEU A 149 0.24 -43.25 5.49
CA LEU A 149 -0.97 -43.97 5.88
C LEU A 149 -1.69 -44.63 4.69
N MET A 150 -1.65 -44.03 3.49
CA MET A 150 -2.16 -44.66 2.26
C MET A 150 -1.30 -45.82 1.77
N LEU A 151 0.03 -45.70 1.85
CA LEU A 151 1.00 -46.76 1.52
C LEU A 151 0.91 -47.97 2.48
N LYS A 152 0.37 -47.76 3.68
CA LYS A 152 0.05 -48.81 4.67
C LYS A 152 -1.40 -49.34 4.54
N GLU A 153 -2.07 -49.02 3.43
CA GLU A 153 -3.46 -49.39 3.10
C GLU A 153 -4.52 -48.89 4.09
N ARG A 154 -4.17 -47.97 5.00
CA ARG A 154 -5.07 -47.47 6.07
C ARG A 154 -5.90 -46.28 5.61
N TYR A 155 -6.54 -46.38 4.44
CA TYR A 155 -7.21 -45.28 3.73
C TYR A 155 -8.14 -44.44 4.60
N PHE A 156 -8.96 -45.05 5.47
CA PHE A 156 -9.85 -44.32 6.37
C PHE A 156 -9.08 -43.45 7.39
N THR A 157 -7.96 -43.95 7.93
CA THR A 157 -7.11 -43.15 8.83
C THR A 157 -6.34 -42.06 8.10
N ALA A 158 -5.94 -42.28 6.84
CA ALA A 158 -5.35 -41.26 5.99
C ALA A 158 -6.36 -40.13 5.70
N PHE A 159 -7.61 -40.49 5.39
CA PHE A 159 -8.70 -39.53 5.19
C PHE A 159 -8.98 -38.70 6.47
N LEU A 160 -9.06 -39.35 7.63
CA LEU A 160 -9.25 -38.63 8.91
C LEU A 160 -8.05 -37.73 9.25
N ALA A 161 -6.81 -38.17 9.01
CA ALA A 161 -5.62 -37.35 9.22
C ALA A 161 -5.59 -36.12 8.29
N TYR A 162 -5.89 -36.30 7.00
CA TYR A 162 -5.94 -35.22 6.01
C TYR A 162 -7.10 -34.25 6.28
N GLY A 163 -8.32 -34.76 6.47
CA GLY A 163 -9.50 -33.95 6.75
C GLY A 163 -9.40 -33.21 8.09
N GLY A 164 -8.95 -33.89 9.15
CA GLY A 164 -8.77 -33.30 10.47
C GLY A 164 -7.69 -32.21 10.51
N SER A 165 -6.54 -32.44 9.86
CA SER A 165 -5.49 -31.41 9.76
C SER A 165 -5.93 -30.20 8.93
N ASN A 166 -6.62 -30.40 7.81
CA ASN A 166 -7.23 -29.31 7.05
C ASN A 166 -8.24 -28.52 7.90
N LEU A 167 -9.13 -29.20 8.64
CA LEU A 167 -10.14 -28.58 9.49
C LEU A 167 -9.51 -27.72 10.61
N VAL A 168 -8.48 -28.23 11.28
CA VAL A 168 -7.76 -27.49 12.34
C VAL A 168 -7.04 -26.26 11.76
N LEU A 169 -6.34 -26.39 10.62
CA LEU A 169 -5.66 -25.27 9.97
C LEU A 169 -6.64 -24.21 9.46
N ALA A 170 -7.77 -24.64 8.87
CA ALA A 170 -8.85 -23.77 8.43
C ALA A 170 -9.52 -23.02 9.59
N ALA A 171 -9.86 -23.72 10.67
CA ALA A 171 -10.46 -23.12 11.87
C ALA A 171 -9.50 -22.11 12.53
N ALA A 172 -8.20 -22.43 12.61
CA ALA A 172 -7.19 -21.50 13.12
C ALA A 172 -7.05 -20.25 12.25
N ALA A 173 -7.02 -20.39 10.92
CA ALA A 173 -6.97 -19.26 9.99
C ALA A 173 -8.22 -18.36 10.13
N ALA A 174 -9.41 -18.96 10.19
CA ALA A 174 -10.68 -18.26 10.34
C ALA A 174 -10.76 -17.52 11.70
N ALA A 175 -10.39 -18.18 12.80
CA ALA A 175 -10.41 -17.57 14.13
C ALA A 175 -9.43 -16.39 14.26
N ILE A 176 -8.20 -16.54 13.74
CA ILE A 176 -7.20 -15.46 13.75
C ILE A 176 -7.68 -14.27 12.91
N CYS A 177 -8.36 -14.51 11.78
CA CYS A 177 -8.97 -13.44 10.98
C CYS A 177 -10.11 -12.74 11.74
N ALA A 178 -11.14 -13.51 12.15
CA ALA A 178 -12.37 -12.98 12.73
C ALA A 178 -12.17 -12.25 14.07
N TYR A 179 -11.37 -12.80 14.98
CA TYR A 179 -11.23 -12.27 16.33
C TYR A 179 -10.10 -11.24 16.53
N ILE A 180 -9.10 -11.18 15.65
CA ILE A 180 -7.92 -10.30 15.83
C ILE A 180 -7.92 -9.12 14.86
N ALA A 181 -8.23 -9.34 13.57
CA ALA A 181 -8.29 -8.26 12.59
C ALA A 181 -9.17 -8.65 11.37
N PRO A 182 -10.49 -8.45 11.41
CA PRO A 182 -11.37 -8.78 10.28
C PRO A 182 -11.02 -7.99 9.00
N ALA A 183 -10.43 -6.80 9.13
CA ALA A 183 -9.86 -6.01 8.03
C ALA A 183 -8.64 -6.66 7.33
N ALA A 184 -8.21 -7.86 7.74
CA ALA A 184 -7.21 -8.68 7.05
C ALA A 184 -7.83 -9.79 6.17
N ALA A 185 -9.16 -9.88 6.08
CA ALA A 185 -9.85 -10.80 5.17
C ALA A 185 -9.45 -10.59 3.69
N GLY A 186 -9.80 -11.55 2.82
CA GLY A 186 -9.57 -11.46 1.38
C GLY A 186 -8.09 -11.25 0.97
N SER A 187 -7.89 -10.70 -0.23
CA SER A 187 -6.55 -10.53 -0.82
C SER A 187 -5.75 -9.39 -0.18
N GLY A 188 -6.38 -8.25 0.12
CA GLY A 188 -5.70 -7.02 0.53
C GLY A 188 -5.29 -6.09 -0.63
N ILE A 189 -5.39 -6.56 -1.89
CA ILE A 189 -5.11 -5.75 -3.08
C ILE A 189 -6.14 -4.61 -3.27
N PRO A 190 -7.47 -4.84 -3.21
CA PRO A 190 -8.46 -3.75 -3.26
C PRO A 190 -8.23 -2.65 -2.22
N GLU A 191 -7.83 -3.04 -1.02
CA GLU A 191 -7.62 -2.17 0.13
C GLU A 191 -6.33 -1.33 -0.02
N VAL A 192 -5.26 -1.92 -0.55
CA VAL A 192 -4.05 -1.18 -0.97
C VAL A 192 -4.34 -0.26 -2.16
N LYS A 193 -5.17 -0.69 -3.13
CA LYS A 193 -5.58 0.14 -4.28
C LYS A 193 -6.42 1.34 -3.83
N ALA A 194 -7.38 1.14 -2.92
CA ALA A 194 -8.17 2.20 -2.31
C ALA A 194 -7.28 3.19 -1.54
N TYR A 195 -6.38 2.68 -0.70
CA TYR A 195 -5.40 3.50 0.03
C TYR A 195 -4.57 4.35 -0.95
N LEU A 196 -3.93 3.73 -1.95
CA LEU A 196 -3.09 4.43 -2.92
C LEU A 196 -3.87 5.35 -3.85
N ASN A 197 -5.18 5.21 -3.98
CA ASN A 197 -6.04 6.17 -4.67
C ASN A 197 -6.40 7.39 -3.80
N GLY A 198 -6.23 7.29 -2.47
CA GLY A 198 -6.41 8.40 -1.53
C GLY A 198 -7.35 8.12 -0.36
N VAL A 199 -7.75 6.87 -0.10
CA VAL A 199 -8.77 6.50 0.89
C VAL A 199 -8.14 5.85 2.13
N ASP A 200 -8.04 6.57 3.27
CA ASP A 200 -7.62 5.98 4.55
C ASP A 200 -8.85 5.50 5.33
N ALA A 201 -9.11 4.18 5.28
CA ALA A 201 -10.14 3.54 6.10
C ALA A 201 -9.49 2.79 7.28
N TYR A 202 -10.21 2.75 8.41
CA TYR A 202 -9.66 2.26 9.67
C TYR A 202 -9.02 0.86 9.57
N SER A 203 -7.84 0.73 10.17
CA SER A 203 -7.07 -0.52 10.31
C SER A 203 -6.54 -1.21 9.04
N ILE A 204 -6.74 -0.71 7.80
CA ILE A 204 -6.23 -1.38 6.58
C ILE A 204 -4.73 -1.74 6.70
N LEU A 205 -3.89 -0.74 7.00
CA LEU A 205 -2.42 -0.89 7.07
C LEU A 205 -1.88 -1.02 8.50
N ALA A 206 -2.65 -1.63 9.40
CA ALA A 206 -2.30 -1.79 10.81
C ALA A 206 -1.24 -2.91 11.05
N PRO A 207 -0.46 -2.85 12.15
CA PRO A 207 0.41 -3.96 12.53
C PRO A 207 -0.36 -5.23 12.92
N SER A 208 -1.63 -5.12 13.33
CA SER A 208 -2.53 -6.25 13.56
C SER A 208 -2.98 -6.92 12.24
N THR A 209 -3.35 -6.15 11.21
CA THR A 209 -3.68 -6.72 9.91
C THR A 209 -2.45 -7.36 9.28
N LEU A 210 -1.25 -6.77 9.38
CA LEU A 210 0.00 -7.41 8.93
C LEU A 210 0.22 -8.79 9.57
N PHE A 211 0.10 -8.90 10.90
CA PHE A 211 0.27 -10.18 11.60
C PHE A 211 -0.74 -11.22 11.11
N VAL A 212 -2.02 -10.85 11.05
CA VAL A 212 -3.10 -11.73 10.60
C VAL A 212 -2.96 -12.10 9.12
N LYS A 213 -2.47 -11.19 8.26
CA LYS A 213 -2.23 -11.47 6.83
C LYS A 213 -1.15 -12.54 6.63
N ILE A 214 -0.04 -12.45 7.38
CA ILE A 214 1.05 -13.44 7.32
C ILE A 214 0.57 -14.80 7.81
N PHE A 215 0.09 -14.90 9.04
CA PHE A 215 -0.27 -16.20 9.63
C PHE A 215 -1.54 -16.79 9.03
N GLY A 216 -2.54 -15.97 8.70
CA GLY A 216 -3.74 -16.39 7.98
C GLY A 216 -3.44 -16.90 6.56
N SER A 217 -2.50 -16.27 5.84
CA SER A 217 -2.03 -16.77 4.54
C SER A 217 -1.32 -18.12 4.68
N ILE A 218 -0.44 -18.28 5.67
CA ILE A 218 0.28 -19.55 5.90
C ILE A 218 -0.72 -20.67 6.21
N LEU A 219 -1.63 -20.44 7.16
CA LEU A 219 -2.60 -21.44 7.60
C LEU A 219 -3.64 -21.76 6.51
N GLY A 220 -4.17 -20.75 5.82
CA GLY A 220 -5.18 -20.93 4.78
C GLY A 220 -4.70 -21.71 3.55
N VAL A 221 -3.47 -21.44 3.08
CA VAL A 221 -2.85 -22.22 1.99
C VAL A 221 -2.47 -23.62 2.49
N SER A 222 -1.94 -23.74 3.72
CA SER A 222 -1.61 -25.05 4.31
C SER A 222 -2.85 -25.93 4.56
N ALA A 223 -4.02 -25.34 4.82
CA ALA A 223 -5.30 -26.03 4.93
C ALA A 223 -5.82 -26.61 3.60
N GLY A 224 -5.22 -26.21 2.46
CA GLY A 224 -5.65 -26.66 1.13
C GLY A 224 -6.88 -25.94 0.59
N PHE A 225 -7.16 -24.71 1.05
CA PHE A 225 -8.14 -23.85 0.36
C PHE A 225 -7.66 -23.50 -1.05
N VAL A 226 -8.60 -23.24 -1.97
CA VAL A 226 -8.33 -22.77 -3.34
C VAL A 226 -7.95 -21.28 -3.32
N LEU A 227 -6.84 -20.95 -2.66
CA LEU A 227 -6.35 -19.61 -2.37
C LEU A 227 -4.83 -19.54 -2.58
N GLY A 228 -4.33 -18.39 -3.03
CA GLY A 228 -2.90 -18.13 -3.18
C GLY A 228 -2.36 -17.17 -2.12
N LYS A 229 -1.14 -17.42 -1.63
CA LYS A 229 -0.38 -16.49 -0.77
C LYS A 229 0.06 -15.21 -1.51
N GLU A 230 0.07 -15.24 -2.85
CA GLU A 230 0.60 -14.16 -3.70
C GLU A 230 -0.09 -12.81 -3.47
N GLY A 231 -1.43 -12.78 -3.38
CA GLY A 231 -2.21 -11.56 -3.11
C GLY A 231 -1.96 -10.98 -1.70
N PRO A 232 -2.12 -11.79 -0.65
CA PRO A 232 -1.72 -11.45 0.72
C PRO A 232 -0.29 -10.89 0.86
N MET A 233 0.67 -11.35 0.05
CA MET A 233 2.04 -10.81 0.04
C MET A 233 2.12 -9.34 -0.44
N VAL A 234 1.24 -8.90 -1.35
CA VAL A 234 1.17 -7.50 -1.81
C VAL A 234 0.76 -6.57 -0.66
N HIS A 235 -0.30 -6.95 0.07
CA HIS A 235 -0.77 -6.20 1.24
C HIS A 235 0.23 -6.25 2.40
N THR A 236 0.89 -7.41 2.59
CA THR A 236 1.99 -7.57 3.56
C THR A 236 3.12 -6.58 3.31
N GLY A 237 3.59 -6.45 2.05
CA GLY A 237 4.63 -5.48 1.67
C GLY A 237 4.18 -4.02 1.85
N ALA A 238 2.93 -3.70 1.50
CA ALA A 238 2.33 -2.37 1.74
C ALA A 238 2.27 -2.03 3.25
N CYS A 239 1.89 -2.98 4.10
CA CYS A 239 1.87 -2.82 5.55
C CYS A 239 3.27 -2.64 6.15
N ILE A 240 4.27 -3.42 5.70
CA ILE A 240 5.68 -3.24 6.08
C ILE A 240 6.15 -1.81 5.73
N ALA A 241 5.86 -1.34 4.52
CA ALA A 241 6.19 0.01 4.10
C ALA A 241 5.48 1.11 4.90
N ASN A 242 4.21 0.91 5.28
CA ASN A 242 3.49 1.84 6.15
C ASN A 242 4.10 1.93 7.56
N LEU A 243 4.41 0.78 8.18
CA LEU A 243 5.02 0.73 9.52
C LEU A 243 6.41 1.37 9.54
N LEU A 244 7.22 1.14 8.50
CA LEU A 244 8.51 1.79 8.34
C LEU A 244 8.35 3.29 8.07
N GLY A 245 7.46 3.72 7.16
CA GLY A 245 7.24 5.13 6.82
C GLY A 245 6.74 5.98 7.99
N GLN A 246 5.86 5.44 8.84
CA GLN A 246 5.43 6.11 10.08
C GLN A 246 6.53 6.20 11.16
N GLY A 247 7.60 5.42 10.99
CA GLY A 247 8.70 5.30 11.95
C GLY A 247 8.33 4.51 13.20
N GLY A 248 7.57 3.43 13.03
CA GLY A 248 7.16 2.51 14.11
C GLY A 248 5.71 2.69 14.58
N SER A 249 5.18 1.65 15.24
CA SER A 249 3.80 1.64 15.76
C SER A 249 3.61 2.67 16.87
N ARG A 250 2.70 3.62 16.64
CA ARG A 250 2.28 4.63 17.63
C ARG A 250 1.70 4.00 18.91
N LYS A 251 1.02 2.85 18.79
CA LYS A 251 0.43 2.08 19.90
C LYS A 251 1.49 1.43 20.81
N TYR A 252 2.69 1.17 20.29
CA TYR A 252 3.78 0.50 21.02
C TYR A 252 4.96 1.44 21.34
N HIS A 253 4.77 2.77 21.22
CA HIS A 253 5.77 3.80 21.50
C HIS A 253 7.10 3.68 20.72
N LEU A 254 7.16 2.85 19.67
CA LEU A 254 8.35 2.60 18.84
C LEU A 254 8.70 3.77 17.89
N THR A 255 8.34 5.01 18.23
CA THR A 255 8.45 6.17 17.33
C THR A 255 9.86 6.73 17.27
N CYS A 256 10.63 6.34 16.25
CA CYS A 256 11.97 6.86 16.02
C CYS A 256 11.94 8.36 15.69
N ASN A 257 12.44 9.21 16.61
CA ASN A 257 12.51 10.68 16.45
C ASN A 257 13.18 11.10 15.13
N TRP A 258 14.19 10.36 14.68
CA TRP A 258 14.91 10.64 13.45
C TRP A 258 14.01 10.54 12.18
N LEU A 259 12.92 9.75 12.22
CA LEU A 259 12.01 9.59 11.08
C LEU A 259 10.92 10.67 10.95
N ARG A 260 10.94 11.72 11.78
CA ARG A 260 9.94 12.80 11.80
C ARG A 260 9.71 13.47 10.43
N TYR A 261 10.72 13.49 9.56
CA TYR A 261 10.65 14.07 8.21
C TYR A 261 9.83 13.28 7.18
N PHE A 262 9.47 12.02 7.46
CA PHE A 262 8.71 11.16 6.53
C PHE A 262 7.21 11.06 6.88
N LYS A 263 6.74 11.84 7.85
CA LYS A 263 5.32 11.94 8.24
C LYS A 263 4.58 12.90 7.31
N ASN A 264 4.47 12.50 6.06
CA ASN A 264 3.83 13.21 4.96
C ASN A 264 3.20 12.17 4.02
N ASP A 265 1.89 12.23 3.77
CA ASP A 265 1.16 11.12 3.16
C ASP A 265 1.54 10.87 1.70
N ARG A 266 2.06 11.88 1.00
CA ARG A 266 2.74 11.75 -0.30
C ARG A 266 4.00 10.88 -0.27
N ASP A 267 4.83 11.02 0.77
CA ASP A 267 6.03 10.18 0.95
C ASP A 267 5.67 8.78 1.46
N ARG A 268 4.63 8.69 2.30
CA ARG A 268 4.01 7.44 2.76
C ARG A 268 3.44 6.64 1.57
N ARG A 269 2.73 7.30 0.64
CA ARG A 269 2.24 6.72 -0.63
C ARG A 269 3.39 6.17 -1.47
N ASP A 270 4.41 6.98 -1.75
CA ASP A 270 5.63 6.57 -2.47
C ASP A 270 6.25 5.28 -1.88
N LEU A 271 6.40 5.21 -0.55
CA LEU A 271 6.94 4.03 0.14
C LEU A 271 6.00 2.83 0.05
N ILE A 272 4.68 3.02 0.21
CA ILE A 272 3.68 1.95 0.12
C ILE A 272 3.60 1.38 -1.31
N THR A 273 3.75 2.19 -2.35
CA THR A 273 3.89 1.69 -3.74
C THR A 273 5.14 0.83 -3.91
N CYS A 274 6.28 1.22 -3.32
CA CYS A 274 7.48 0.36 -3.29
C CYS A 274 7.23 -0.95 -2.51
N GLY A 275 6.49 -0.91 -1.41
CA GLY A 275 6.09 -2.09 -0.62
C GLY A 275 5.15 -3.04 -1.38
N CYS A 276 4.18 -2.48 -2.11
CA CYS A 276 3.31 -3.22 -3.03
C CYS A 276 4.14 -3.95 -4.10
N ALA A 277 5.05 -3.24 -4.79
CA ALA A 277 5.96 -3.82 -5.78
C ALA A 277 6.84 -4.93 -5.17
N ALA A 278 7.37 -4.70 -3.96
CA ALA A 278 8.16 -5.66 -3.21
C ALA A 278 7.38 -6.94 -2.87
N GLY A 279 6.10 -6.81 -2.51
CA GLY A 279 5.22 -7.95 -2.23
C GLY A 279 4.98 -8.83 -3.46
N VAL A 280 4.69 -8.21 -4.61
CA VAL A 280 4.54 -8.92 -5.90
C VAL A 280 5.85 -9.59 -6.33
N ALA A 281 6.99 -8.90 -6.17
CA ALA A 281 8.30 -9.48 -6.45
C ALA A 281 8.68 -10.62 -5.49
N ALA A 282 8.19 -10.58 -4.24
CA ALA A 282 8.43 -11.62 -3.24
C ALA A 282 7.53 -12.86 -3.46
N ALA A 283 6.34 -12.64 -4.00
CA ALA A 283 5.39 -13.66 -4.44
C ALA A 283 5.92 -14.39 -5.69
N PHE A 284 5.86 -13.72 -6.85
CA PHE A 284 6.11 -14.31 -8.17
C PHE A 284 7.60 -14.42 -8.54
N ARG A 285 8.53 -14.03 -7.66
CA ARG A 285 9.99 -13.96 -7.91
C ARG A 285 10.40 -13.06 -9.10
N ALA A 286 9.49 -12.22 -9.58
CA ALA A 286 9.61 -11.41 -10.80
C ALA A 286 9.80 -9.91 -10.47
N PRO A 287 11.03 -9.39 -10.40
CA PRO A 287 11.29 -8.04 -9.90
C PRO A 287 10.79 -6.93 -10.84
N VAL A 288 10.80 -7.15 -12.16
CA VAL A 288 10.24 -6.20 -13.14
C VAL A 288 8.72 -6.25 -13.13
N GLY A 289 8.13 -7.45 -13.12
CA GLY A 289 6.68 -7.65 -13.04
C GLY A 289 6.05 -7.01 -11.80
N GLY A 290 6.76 -7.04 -10.65
CA GLY A 290 6.31 -6.34 -9.45
C GLY A 290 6.28 -4.80 -9.58
N VAL A 291 7.18 -4.20 -10.36
CA VAL A 291 7.16 -2.76 -10.65
C VAL A 291 6.05 -2.41 -11.63
N LEU A 292 5.84 -3.22 -12.68
CA LEU A 292 4.76 -3.03 -13.65
C LEU A 292 3.39 -3.15 -12.99
N PHE A 293 3.15 -4.20 -12.19
CA PHE A 293 1.92 -4.34 -11.40
C PHE A 293 1.68 -3.13 -10.48
N ALA A 294 2.72 -2.64 -9.80
CA ALA A 294 2.58 -1.47 -8.92
C ALA A 294 2.34 -0.15 -9.68
N LEU A 295 2.66 -0.09 -10.97
CA LEU A 295 2.39 1.04 -11.87
C LEU A 295 0.98 0.94 -12.47
N GLU A 296 0.59 -0.23 -12.95
CA GLU A 296 -0.68 -0.49 -13.65
C GLU A 296 -1.87 -0.65 -12.69
N GLU A 297 -1.74 -1.53 -11.70
CA GLU A 297 -2.86 -1.92 -10.83
C GLU A 297 -2.97 -1.06 -9.55
N ALA A 298 -1.86 -0.53 -9.04
CA ALA A 298 -1.81 0.04 -7.69
C ALA A 298 -1.70 1.58 -7.65
N ALA A 299 -1.10 2.23 -8.66
CA ALA A 299 -0.77 3.66 -8.61
C ALA A 299 -1.51 4.49 -9.66
N SER A 300 -2.56 5.22 -9.25
CA SER A 300 -3.27 6.17 -10.12
C SER A 300 -2.41 7.34 -10.65
N TRP A 301 -1.20 7.54 -10.12
CA TRP A 301 -0.28 8.58 -10.57
C TRP A 301 1.18 8.22 -10.22
N TRP A 302 2.14 8.53 -11.11
CA TRP A 302 3.50 7.97 -11.06
C TRP A 302 4.62 9.03 -11.28
N ARG A 303 5.79 8.80 -10.66
CA ARG A 303 7.02 9.60 -10.87
C ARG A 303 8.14 8.74 -11.44
N SER A 304 8.94 9.28 -12.37
CA SER A 304 10.18 8.62 -12.83
C SER A 304 11.15 8.33 -11.67
N ALA A 305 11.19 9.20 -10.65
CA ALA A 305 11.97 8.99 -9.42
C ALA A 305 11.33 7.97 -8.45
N LEU A 306 10.08 7.56 -8.63
CA LEU A 306 9.46 6.44 -7.91
C LEU A 306 9.84 5.10 -8.56
N LEU A 307 9.85 5.03 -9.89
CA LEU A 307 10.24 3.85 -10.66
C LEU A 307 11.59 3.28 -10.21
N TRP A 308 12.64 4.12 -10.13
CA TRP A 308 13.97 3.69 -9.69
C TRP A 308 14.01 3.18 -8.24
N ARG A 309 13.17 3.71 -7.34
CA ARG A 309 13.04 3.21 -5.96
C ARG A 309 12.28 1.88 -5.92
N ALA A 310 11.17 1.77 -6.65
CA ALA A 310 10.41 0.52 -6.76
C ALA A 310 11.27 -0.62 -7.33
N PHE A 311 11.96 -0.37 -8.45
CA PHE A 311 12.87 -1.34 -9.07
C PHE A 311 14.04 -1.75 -8.16
N PHE A 312 14.64 -0.79 -7.44
CA PHE A 312 15.66 -1.13 -6.44
C PHE A 312 15.08 -1.98 -5.29
N THR A 313 13.84 -1.70 -4.84
CA THR A 313 13.16 -2.50 -3.82
C THR A 313 12.97 -3.95 -4.29
N THR A 314 12.46 -4.14 -5.50
CA THR A 314 12.19 -5.48 -6.04
C THR A 314 13.48 -6.24 -6.39
N ALA A 315 14.54 -5.54 -6.81
CA ALA A 315 15.87 -6.13 -6.98
C ALA A 315 16.44 -6.62 -5.64
N VAL A 316 16.31 -5.85 -4.55
CA VAL A 316 16.72 -6.29 -3.19
C VAL A 316 15.91 -7.52 -2.76
N VAL A 317 14.59 -7.56 -2.99
CA VAL A 317 13.75 -8.75 -2.74
C VAL A 317 14.26 -9.97 -3.49
N ALA A 318 14.58 -9.83 -4.78
CA ALA A 318 15.06 -10.94 -5.61
C ALA A 318 16.42 -11.48 -5.14
N VAL A 319 17.34 -10.60 -4.71
CA VAL A 319 18.62 -11.00 -4.11
C VAL A 319 18.42 -11.74 -2.79
N VAL A 320 17.59 -11.18 -1.88
CA VAL A 320 17.31 -11.79 -0.56
C VAL A 320 16.63 -13.15 -0.71
N LEU A 321 15.65 -13.29 -1.61
CA LEU A 321 15.04 -14.60 -1.88
C LEU A 321 16.04 -15.59 -2.46
N ARG A 322 16.85 -15.18 -3.46
CA ARG A 322 17.80 -16.10 -4.10
C ARG A 322 18.87 -16.60 -3.13
N THR A 323 19.40 -15.76 -2.26
CA THR A 323 20.42 -16.18 -1.26
C THR A 323 19.82 -17.09 -0.18
N LEU A 324 18.61 -16.83 0.29
CA LEU A 324 17.93 -17.68 1.28
C LEU A 324 17.49 -19.03 0.70
N ILE A 325 17.02 -19.06 -0.55
CA ILE A 325 16.69 -20.31 -1.27
C ILE A 325 17.96 -21.15 -1.47
N GLU A 326 19.08 -20.54 -1.87
CA GLU A 326 20.36 -21.25 -2.03
C GLU A 326 20.88 -21.80 -0.69
N PHE A 327 20.82 -20.99 0.38
CA PHE A 327 21.15 -21.44 1.74
C PHE A 327 20.31 -22.65 2.15
N CYS A 328 19.01 -22.64 1.87
CA CYS A 328 18.14 -23.76 2.24
C CYS A 328 18.28 -25.01 1.35
N ARG A 329 18.80 -24.88 0.12
CA ARG A 329 19.21 -26.03 -0.71
C ARG A 329 20.33 -26.87 -0.05
N SER A 330 21.03 -26.34 0.96
CA SER A 330 21.96 -27.12 1.80
C SER A 330 21.29 -28.15 2.73
N GLY A 331 19.98 -28.37 2.61
CA GLY A 331 19.22 -29.41 3.33
C GLY A 331 18.78 -29.01 4.75
N LYS A 332 19.11 -27.80 5.20
CA LYS A 332 18.89 -27.35 6.59
C LYS A 332 17.48 -26.82 6.89
N CYS A 333 16.58 -26.79 5.90
CA CYS A 333 15.28 -26.10 5.99
C CYS A 333 14.05 -27.01 5.83
N GLY A 334 14.21 -28.30 6.13
CA GLY A 334 13.14 -29.30 6.02
C GLY A 334 12.80 -29.64 4.57
N LEU A 335 11.50 -29.71 4.25
CA LEU A 335 10.98 -30.09 2.94
C LEU A 335 11.09 -28.97 1.87
N PHE A 336 11.59 -27.80 2.26
CA PHE A 336 11.63 -26.61 1.42
C PHE A 336 12.41 -26.83 0.11
N GLY A 337 11.79 -26.46 -1.01
CA GLY A 337 12.34 -26.65 -2.36
C GLY A 337 12.16 -28.06 -2.94
N GLN A 338 11.66 -29.04 -2.18
CA GLN A 338 11.33 -30.38 -2.71
C GLN A 338 9.94 -30.41 -3.38
N GLY A 339 9.03 -29.52 -2.99
CA GLY A 339 7.62 -29.53 -3.43
C GLY A 339 7.31 -28.80 -4.75
N GLY A 340 8.29 -28.17 -5.41
CA GLY A 340 8.10 -27.51 -6.71
C GLY A 340 7.12 -26.31 -6.73
N LEU A 341 6.70 -25.79 -5.59
CA LEU A 341 5.61 -24.83 -5.48
C LEU A 341 5.97 -23.45 -6.07
N ILE A 342 5.33 -23.14 -7.20
CA ILE A 342 5.45 -21.88 -7.97
C ILE A 342 6.89 -21.56 -8.39
N MET A 343 7.48 -22.49 -9.15
CA MET A 343 8.69 -22.24 -9.93
C MET A 343 8.47 -22.69 -11.39
N PHE A 344 8.13 -21.74 -12.27
CA PHE A 344 8.04 -21.99 -13.71
C PHE A 344 9.45 -22.05 -14.31
N ASP A 345 10.10 -23.22 -14.23
CA ASP A 345 11.37 -23.43 -14.92
C ASP A 345 11.12 -23.73 -16.41
N LEU A 346 11.42 -22.74 -17.25
CA LEU A 346 11.32 -22.83 -18.70
C LEU A 346 12.68 -23.14 -19.37
N SER A 347 13.75 -23.34 -18.59
CA SER A 347 15.11 -23.53 -19.12
C SER A 347 15.33 -24.88 -19.82
N SER A 348 14.39 -25.82 -19.67
CA SER A 348 14.49 -27.18 -20.18
C SER A 348 13.92 -27.38 -21.60
N THR A 349 13.12 -26.44 -22.11
CA THR A 349 12.43 -26.59 -23.41
C THR A 349 12.38 -25.28 -24.20
N VAL A 350 13.04 -25.23 -25.36
CA VAL A 350 12.90 -24.13 -26.32
C VAL A 350 11.58 -24.31 -27.09
N ALA A 351 10.53 -23.61 -26.67
CA ALA A 351 9.24 -23.64 -27.35
C ALA A 351 9.30 -22.84 -28.66
N THR A 352 9.23 -23.54 -29.80
CA THR A 352 9.18 -22.94 -31.14
C THR A 352 7.73 -22.74 -31.58
N TYR A 353 7.23 -21.50 -31.47
CA TYR A 353 5.88 -21.14 -31.89
C TYR A 353 5.78 -20.88 -33.40
N SER A 354 4.76 -21.42 -34.04
CA SER A 354 4.41 -21.22 -35.45
C SER A 354 3.19 -20.30 -35.59
N SER A 355 2.99 -19.72 -36.78
CA SER A 355 1.83 -18.87 -37.09
C SER A 355 0.44 -19.45 -36.71
N PRO A 356 0.11 -20.75 -36.90
CA PRO A 356 -1.16 -21.30 -36.41
C PRO A 356 -1.29 -21.31 -34.88
N ASP A 357 -0.18 -21.41 -34.13
CA ASP A 357 -0.21 -21.42 -32.66
C ASP A 357 -0.63 -20.04 -32.12
N LEU A 358 -0.29 -18.96 -32.83
CA LEU A 358 -0.75 -17.60 -32.51
C LEU A 358 -2.29 -17.49 -32.61
N LEU A 359 -2.91 -18.14 -33.59
CA LEU A 359 -4.38 -18.19 -33.70
C LEU A 359 -4.99 -18.98 -32.53
N ALA A 360 -4.38 -20.10 -32.14
CA ALA A 360 -4.81 -20.86 -30.96
C ALA A 360 -4.68 -20.06 -29.66
N ILE A 361 -3.59 -19.28 -29.51
CA ILE A 361 -3.39 -18.37 -28.36
C ILE A 361 -4.45 -17.26 -28.32
N ILE A 362 -4.80 -16.67 -29.47
CA ILE A 362 -5.86 -15.65 -29.56
C ILE A 362 -7.23 -16.25 -29.18
N LEU A 363 -7.57 -17.43 -29.70
CA LEU A 363 -8.82 -18.12 -29.35
C LEU A 363 -8.87 -18.49 -27.86
N LEU A 364 -7.77 -18.97 -27.29
CA LEU A 364 -7.65 -19.25 -25.86
C LEU A 364 -7.81 -17.99 -25.01
N GLY A 365 -7.27 -16.85 -25.47
CA GLY A 365 -7.46 -15.54 -24.83
C GLY A 365 -8.92 -15.07 -24.83
N ILE A 366 -9.64 -15.25 -25.94
CA ILE A 366 -11.08 -14.94 -26.05
C ILE A 366 -11.89 -15.84 -25.09
N ILE A 367 -11.62 -17.14 -25.09
CA ILE A 367 -12.29 -18.11 -24.20
C ILE A 367 -12.00 -17.79 -22.72
N GLY A 368 -10.75 -17.47 -22.39
CA GLY A 368 -10.34 -17.03 -21.04
C GLY A 368 -11.02 -15.74 -20.60
N GLY A 369 -11.18 -14.77 -21.52
CA GLY A 369 -11.93 -13.54 -21.25
C GLY A 369 -13.41 -13.79 -20.95
N ILE A 370 -14.06 -14.67 -21.72
CA ILE A 370 -15.46 -15.06 -21.50
C ILE A 370 -15.63 -15.77 -20.14
N PHE A 371 -14.77 -16.75 -19.82
CA PHE A 371 -14.84 -17.44 -18.53
C PHE A 371 -14.47 -16.53 -17.35
N GLY A 372 -13.52 -15.60 -17.51
CA GLY A 372 -13.20 -14.60 -16.49
C GLY A 372 -14.37 -13.64 -16.21
N GLY A 373 -15.06 -13.17 -17.27
CA GLY A 373 -16.28 -12.38 -17.14
C GLY A 373 -17.40 -13.13 -16.42
N LEU A 374 -17.63 -14.40 -16.78
CA LEU A 374 -18.62 -15.27 -16.13
C LEU A 374 -18.26 -15.54 -14.65
N PHE A 375 -16.99 -15.80 -14.35
CA PHE A 375 -16.51 -15.99 -12.98
C PHE A 375 -16.76 -14.75 -12.11
N ASN A 376 -16.43 -13.56 -12.61
CA ASN A 376 -16.66 -12.30 -11.91
C ASN A 376 -18.17 -12.04 -11.67
N PHE A 377 -19.03 -12.33 -12.65
CA PHE A 377 -20.48 -12.21 -12.53
C PHE A 377 -21.09 -13.17 -11.50
N LEU A 378 -20.60 -14.42 -11.45
CA LEU A 378 -21.01 -15.40 -10.43
C LEU A 378 -20.51 -15.00 -9.03
N LEU A 379 -19.26 -14.51 -8.93
CA LEU A 379 -18.67 -14.05 -7.68
C LEU A 379 -19.41 -12.84 -7.09
N ASP A 380 -19.76 -11.84 -7.91
CA ASP A 380 -20.59 -10.70 -7.50
C ASP A 380 -21.95 -11.16 -6.94
N LYS A 381 -22.62 -12.12 -7.60
CA LYS A 381 -23.88 -12.69 -7.09
C LYS A 381 -23.70 -13.42 -5.76
N ILE A 382 -22.65 -14.22 -5.61
CA ILE A 382 -22.34 -14.93 -4.36
C ILE A 382 -22.06 -13.93 -3.23
N LEU A 383 -21.30 -12.86 -3.50
CA LEU A 383 -21.00 -11.82 -2.51
C LEU A 383 -22.24 -11.01 -2.11
N ARG A 384 -23.15 -10.70 -3.05
CA ARG A 384 -24.45 -10.06 -2.72
C ARG A 384 -25.32 -10.95 -1.85
N ILE A 385 -25.44 -12.24 -2.18
CA ILE A 385 -26.19 -13.22 -1.37
C ILE A 385 -25.57 -13.34 0.03
N TYR A 386 -24.24 -13.39 0.12
CA TYR A 386 -23.54 -13.40 1.40
C TYR A 386 -23.76 -12.12 2.22
N SER A 387 -23.83 -10.94 1.58
CA SER A 387 -24.20 -9.68 2.25
C SER A 387 -25.59 -9.75 2.85
N ILE A 388 -26.59 -10.18 2.05
CA ILE A 388 -28.01 -10.30 2.45
C ILE A 388 -28.22 -11.34 3.58
N ILE A 389 -27.26 -12.24 3.81
CA ILE A 389 -27.29 -13.24 4.91
C ILE A 389 -26.64 -12.71 6.20
N ASN A 390 -25.86 -11.62 6.15
CA ASN A 390 -25.13 -11.05 7.29
C ASN A 390 -25.55 -9.61 7.65
N GLU A 391 -26.50 -9.01 6.91
CA GLU A 391 -27.25 -7.80 7.28
C GLU A 391 -28.50 -8.13 8.11
#